data_AF-A0A2M8KC25-F1
#
_entry.id   AF-A0A2M8KC25-F1
#
_cell.length_a   1.000
_cell.length_b   1.000
_cell.length_c   1.000
_cell.angle_alpha   90.00
_cell.angle_beta   90.00
_cell.angle_gamma   90.00
#
_symmetry.space_group_name_H-M   'P 1'
#
loop_
_entity.id
_entity.type
_entity.pdbx_description
1 polymer ?
#
loop_
_entity_poly.entity_id
_entity_poly.type
_entity_poly.pdbx_seq_one_letter_code
_entity_poly.pdbx_strand_id
1 'polypeptide(L)' 'LAREAEMCYVNISLVTDYDVGLVGKVKPVSIEEVIKVFNKNTEKLKKVILEIIEKIPKDYYCKQCHGALKNAVI' A
#
# COMPACT_ATOMS: atom_id res chain seq x y z
N LEU A 1 5.06 -11.87 -8.06
CA LEU A 1 5.37 -10.72 -8.95
C LEU A 1 6.47 -9.81 -8.41
N ALA A 2 6.20 -8.78 -7.59
CA ALA A 2 7.25 -7.81 -7.19
C ALA A 2 8.46 -8.46 -6.50
N ARG A 3 8.22 -9.47 -5.65
CA ARG A 3 9.28 -10.28 -5.02
C ARG A 3 10.07 -11.14 -6.02
N GLU A 4 9.41 -11.67 -7.05
CA GLU A 4 10.08 -12.43 -8.13
C GLU A 4 10.90 -11.51 -9.04
N ALA A 5 10.47 -10.26 -9.19
CA ALA A 5 11.23 -9.21 -9.87
C ALA A 5 12.33 -8.59 -8.97
N GLU A 6 12.56 -9.14 -7.78
CA GLU A 6 13.53 -8.66 -6.78
C GLU A 6 13.36 -7.19 -6.38
N MET A 7 12.14 -6.65 -6.49
CA MET A 7 11.80 -5.29 -6.10
C MET A 7 11.54 -5.17 -4.60
N CYS A 8 12.02 -4.09 -3.98
CA CYS A 8 11.64 -3.75 -2.61
C CYS A 8 10.27 -3.06 -2.58
N TYR A 9 9.22 -3.84 -2.33
CA TYR A 9 7.82 -3.42 -2.43
C TYR A 9 7.20 -3.13 -1.06
N VAL A 10 6.38 -2.08 -1.00
CA VAL A 10 5.55 -1.73 0.16
C VAL A 10 4.14 -1.35 -0.31
N ASN A 11 3.14 -1.68 0.52
CA ASN A 11 1.75 -1.32 0.27
C ASN A 11 1.32 -0.17 1.21
N ILE A 12 0.63 0.82 0.66
CA ILE A 12 -0.01 1.89 1.42
C ILE A 12 -1.51 1.77 1.20
N SER A 13 -2.23 1.29 2.23
CA SER A 13 -3.68 1.15 2.17
C SER A 13 -4.38 2.26 2.93
N LEU A 14 -5.42 2.81 2.30
CA LEU A 14 -6.33 3.76 2.92
C LEU A 14 -7.61 3.01 3.32
N VAL A 15 -7.96 3.06 4.60
CA VAL A 15 -9.24 2.53 5.08
C VAL A 15 -10.36 3.45 4.64
N THR A 16 -11.29 2.95 3.83
CA THR A 16 -12.40 3.71 3.25
C THR A 16 -13.72 3.50 3.97
N ASP A 17 -13.91 2.34 4.55
CA ASP A 17 -15.13 1.88 5.19
C ASP A 17 -14.81 0.68 6.11
N TYR A 18 -15.85 0.05 6.65
CA TYR A 18 -15.72 -1.03 7.63
C TYR A 18 -16.20 -2.39 7.09
N ASP A 19 -16.35 -2.52 5.78
CA ASP A 19 -16.82 -3.71 5.09
C ASP A 19 -18.22 -4.19 5.58
N VAL A 20 -18.66 -5.36 5.15
CA VAL A 20 -19.97 -5.96 5.48
C VAL A 20 -19.93 -6.85 6.72
N GLY A 21 -18.74 -7.13 7.27
CA GLY A 21 -18.53 -8.10 8.35
C GLY A 21 -18.93 -7.63 9.75
N LEU A 22 -19.31 -6.36 9.93
CA LEU A 22 -19.69 -5.82 11.23
C LEU A 22 -21.20 -5.90 11.47
N VAL A 23 -21.59 -6.63 12.51
CA VAL A 23 -22.98 -6.70 12.99
C VAL A 23 -23.26 -5.50 13.90
N GLY A 24 -24.08 -4.55 13.46
CA GLY A 24 -24.45 -3.38 14.28
C GLY A 24 -24.81 -2.13 13.48
N LYS A 25 -24.58 -0.93 14.05
CA LYS A 25 -24.91 0.39 13.46
C LYS A 25 -23.94 0.87 12.38
N VAL A 26 -23.19 -0.03 11.75
CA VAL A 26 -22.21 0.34 10.73
C VAL A 26 -22.83 0.12 9.36
N LYS A 27 -22.69 1.11 8.48
CA LYS A 27 -23.23 1.00 7.12
C LYS A 27 -22.38 -0.01 6.33
N PRO A 28 -23.01 -0.90 5.54
CA PRO A 28 -22.27 -1.76 4.63
C PRO A 28 -21.51 -0.93 3.59
N VAL A 29 -20.47 -1.53 3.00
CA VAL A 29 -19.68 -0.91 1.94
C VAL A 29 -20.56 -0.44 0.78
N SER A 30 -20.31 0.77 0.28
CA SER A 30 -20.91 1.31 -0.93
C SER A 30 -19.83 2.04 -1.75
N ILE A 31 -19.95 1.99 -3.08
CA ILE A 31 -18.95 2.61 -3.97
C ILE A 31 -18.87 4.12 -3.76
N GLU A 32 -20.00 4.77 -3.44
CA GLU A 32 -20.09 6.21 -3.22
C GLU A 32 -19.32 6.62 -1.95
N GLU A 33 -19.46 5.87 -0.85
CA GLU A 33 -18.73 6.17 0.39
C GLU A 33 -17.24 5.88 0.22
N VAL A 34 -16.87 4.80 -0.48
CA VAL A 34 -15.48 4.49 -0.82
C VAL A 34 -14.82 5.65 -1.57
N ILE A 35 -15.44 6.12 -2.67
CA ILE A 35 -14.90 7.23 -3.47
C ILE A 35 -14.83 8.52 -2.64
N LYS A 36 -15.83 8.80 -1.81
CA LYS A 36 -15.86 9.98 -0.95
C LYS A 36 -14.74 9.99 0.07
N VAL A 37 -14.52 8.88 0.78
CA VAL A 37 -13.44 8.77 1.78
C VAL A 37 -12.08 8.75 1.09
N PHE A 38 -11.97 8.11 -0.08
CA PHE A 38 -10.76 8.15 -0.89
C PHE A 38 -10.38 9.58 -1.26
N ASN A 39 -11.29 10.31 -1.93
CA ASN A 39 -11.06 11.70 -2.36
C ASN A 39 -10.74 12.65 -1.21
N LYS A 40 -11.36 12.46 -0.04
CA LYS A 40 -11.05 13.24 1.17
C LYS A 40 -9.60 13.07 1.64
N ASN A 41 -8.98 11.93 1.35
CA ASN A 41 -7.63 11.60 1.82
C ASN A 41 -6.56 11.61 0.72
N THR A 42 -6.94 11.79 -0.56
CA THR A 42 -6.02 11.75 -1.70
C THR A 42 -4.83 12.70 -1.54
N GLU A 43 -5.05 13.96 -1.11
CA GLU A 43 -3.96 14.93 -0.95
C GLU A 43 -2.99 14.54 0.18
N LYS A 44 -3.51 13.98 1.27
CA LYS A 44 -2.68 13.45 2.36
C LYS A 44 -1.86 12.25 1.88
N LEU A 45 -2.46 11.35 1.10
CA LEU A 45 -1.79 10.19 0.52
C LEU A 45 -0.65 10.62 -0.42
N LYS A 46 -0.90 11.56 -1.32
CA LYS A 46 0.12 12.12 -2.23
C LYS A 46 1.29 12.71 -1.44
N LYS A 47 1.02 13.51 -0.40
CA LYS A 47 2.07 14.09 0.44
C LYS A 47 2.95 13.01 1.08
N VAL A 48 2.35 11.97 1.65
CA VAL A 48 3.09 10.85 2.25
C VAL A 48 3.96 10.14 1.20
N ILE A 49 3.43 9.87 0.00
CA ILE A 49 4.19 9.22 -1.08
C ILE A 49 5.41 10.06 -1.48
N LEU A 50 5.23 11.37 -1.66
CA LEU A 50 6.33 12.28 -2.04
C LEU A 50 7.40 12.33 -0.95
N GLU A 51 7.01 12.45 0.32
CA GLU A 51 7.97 12.42 1.43
C GLU A 51 8.73 11.10 1.55
N ILE A 52 8.08 9.97 1.24
CA ILE A 52 8.75 8.66 1.21
C ILE A 52 9.79 8.65 0.11
N ILE A 53 9.44 9.09 -1.12
CA ILE A 53 10.36 9.14 -2.25
C ILE A 53 11.59 9.99 -1.93
N GLU A 54 11.39 11.16 -1.31
CA GLU A 54 12.49 12.05 -0.90
C GLU A 54 13.42 11.44 0.15
N LYS A 55 12.89 10.60 1.05
CA LYS A 55 13.63 10.00 2.16
C LYS A 55 14.34 8.68 1.79
N ILE A 56 14.03 8.08 0.64
CA ILE A 56 14.69 6.85 0.20
C ILE A 56 16.14 7.18 -0.20
N PRO A 57 17.16 6.53 0.42
CA PRO A 57 18.55 6.74 0.03
C PRO A 57 18.81 6.37 -1.44
N LYS A 58 19.69 7.09 -2.12
CA LYS A 58 20.05 6.79 -3.53
C LYS A 58 20.71 5.42 -3.69
N ASP A 59 21.41 4.97 -2.66
CA ASP A 59 22.10 3.68 -2.55
C ASP A 59 21.27 2.65 -1.78
N TYR A 60 19.95 2.84 -1.71
CA TYR A 60 19.06 1.94 -0.98
C TYR A 60 19.18 0.49 -1.46
N TYR A 61 19.48 -0.41 -0.52
CA TYR A 61 19.58 -1.84 -0.76
C TYR A 61 18.88 -2.64 0.34
N CYS A 62 17.83 -3.37 -0.04
CA CYS A 62 17.17 -4.37 0.78
C CYS A 62 17.71 -5.77 0.47
N LYS A 63 18.45 -6.38 1.42
CA LYS A 63 19.04 -7.72 1.27
C LYS A 63 18.00 -8.82 1.07
N GLN A 64 16.81 -8.65 1.65
CA GLN A 64 15.72 -9.63 1.59
C GLN A 64 14.98 -9.61 0.25
N CYS A 65 14.89 -8.45 -0.41
CA CYS A 65 14.17 -8.29 -1.67
C CYS A 65 15.09 -8.45 -2.88
N HIS A 66 16.24 -7.78 -2.90
CA HIS A 66 17.17 -7.75 -4.05
C HIS A 66 18.03 -9.01 -4.21
N GLY A 67 17.77 -10.05 -3.41
CA GLY A 67 18.42 -11.36 -3.55
C GLY A 67 17.44 -12.51 -3.34
N ALA A 68 16.14 -12.22 -3.51
CA ALA A 68 15.06 -13.16 -3.25
C ALA A 68 15.13 -14.41 -4.16
N LEU A 69 15.76 -14.32 -5.33
CA LEU A 69 15.82 -15.43 -6.29
C LEU A 69 16.95 -16.43 -6.04
N LYS A 70 17.97 -16.07 -5.25
CA LYS A 70 19.19 -16.87 -5.07
C LYS A 70 18.94 -18.36 -4.76
N ASN A 71 17.87 -18.67 -4.04
CA ASN A 71 17.49 -20.03 -3.65
C ASN A 71 16.02 -20.37 -4.02
N ALA A 72 15.41 -19.61 -4.93
CA ALA A 72 13.99 -19.76 -5.26
C ALA A 72 13.75 -20.48 -6.61
N VAL A 73 14.82 -20.87 -7.30
CA VAL A 73 14.78 -21.61 -8.57
C VAL A 73 15.01 -23.09 -8.29
N ILE A 74 14.17 -23.95 -8.87
CA ILE A 74 14.22 -25.41 -8.78
C ILE A 74 14.99 -25.97 -9.98
#